data_AF-A0A0K9G9K5-F1
#
_entry.id   AF-A0A0K9G9K5-F1
#
_cell.length_a   1.000
_cell.length_b   1.000
_cell.length_c   1.000
_cell.angle_alpha   90.00
_cell.angle_beta   90.00
_cell.angle_gamma   90.00
#
_symmetry.space_group_name_H-M   'P 1'
#
loop_
_entity.id
_entity.type
_entity.pdbx_description
1 polymer ?
#
loop_
_entity_poly.entity_id
_entity_poly.type
_entity_poly.pdbx_seq_one_letter_code
_entity_poly.pdbx_strand_id
1 'polypeptide(L)'
;MLTFEEKLAIAASFPELEQKNVSLGRVNFQFPESKTDKKNVIYHLHPNGNGFVYAEGIPGYPVDQKGMVNIRDYSEEDLRTLIQKSIDLLSINPNEAITIEGEAVEEVWRNEEGHTLTIILEEDMWNVYAGIYLDGTFPSYNEAKSYLMEEGFTKQN
;
A
#
# COMPACT_ATOMS: atom_id res chain seq x y z
N MET A 1 1.41 -0.84 24.95
CA MET A 1 1.35 0.50 24.34
C MET A 1 2.69 1.16 24.53
N LEU A 2 3.38 1.48 23.44
CA LEU A 2 4.70 2.12 23.47
C LEU A 2 4.59 3.64 23.63
N THR A 3 5.62 4.26 24.22
CA THR A 3 5.75 5.73 24.30
C THR A 3 6.11 6.34 22.95
N PHE A 4 6.08 7.67 22.87
CA PHE A 4 6.55 8.39 21.69
C PHE A 4 8.02 8.11 21.40
N GLU A 5 8.88 8.14 22.42
CA GLU A 5 10.32 7.93 22.32
C GLU A 5 10.66 6.51 21.88
N GLU A 6 9.92 5.50 22.38
CA GLU A 6 10.08 4.11 21.97
C GLU A 6 9.72 3.92 20.49
N LYS A 7 8.59 4.48 20.05
CA LYS A 7 8.18 4.42 18.63
C LYS A 7 9.14 5.20 17.73
N LEU A 8 9.66 6.33 18.21
CA LEU A 8 10.67 7.11 17.49
C LEU A 8 11.97 6.31 17.33
N ALA A 9 12.43 5.63 18.38
CA ALA A 9 13.61 4.78 18.33
C ALA A 9 13.44 3.58 17.40
N ILE A 10 12.26 2.93 17.43
CA ILE A 10 11.92 1.85 16.49
C ILE A 10 11.97 2.36 15.06
N ALA A 11 11.31 3.49 14.76
CA ALA A 11 11.28 4.06 13.43
C ALA A 11 12.68 4.47 12.93
N ALA A 12 13.49 5.08 13.79
CA ALA A 12 14.86 5.48 13.47
C ALA A 12 15.83 4.29 13.32
N SER A 13 15.42 3.08 13.71
CA SER A 13 16.23 1.87 13.50
C SER A 13 16.19 1.34 12.06
N PHE A 14 15.28 1.85 11.22
CA PHE A 14 15.21 1.54 9.80
C PHE A 14 16.07 2.55 9.00
N PRO A 15 17.26 2.17 8.51
CA PRO A 15 18.18 3.09 7.84
C PRO A 15 17.63 3.67 6.52
N GLU A 16 16.62 3.03 5.93
CA GLU A 16 15.93 3.44 4.71
C GLU A 16 15.02 4.66 4.93
N LEU A 17 14.67 4.96 6.19
CA LEU A 17 13.72 6.01 6.52
C LEU A 17 14.39 7.33 6.89
N GLU A 18 13.91 8.41 6.31
CA GLU A 18 14.27 9.78 6.68
C GLU A 18 13.24 10.40 7.61
N GLN A 19 13.72 10.91 8.75
CA GLN A 19 12.88 11.65 9.70
C GLN A 19 12.55 13.05 9.16
N LYS A 20 11.27 13.40 9.14
CA LYS A 20 10.77 14.76 8.90
C LYS A 20 9.99 15.28 10.09
N ASN A 21 10.51 16.34 10.70
CA ASN A 21 9.78 17.08 11.73
C ASN A 21 8.66 17.90 11.10
N VAL A 22 7.48 17.91 11.72
CA VAL A 22 6.33 18.72 11.30
C VAL A 22 5.79 19.53 12.49
N SER A 23 4.72 20.28 12.27
CA SER A 23 4.15 21.16 13.30
C SER A 23 3.68 20.38 14.54
N LEU A 24 3.63 21.08 15.69
CA LEU A 24 3.18 20.54 16.98
C LEU A 24 4.01 19.36 17.52
N GLY A 25 5.31 19.33 17.22
CA GLY A 25 6.22 18.31 17.71
C GLY A 25 5.97 16.91 17.12
N ARG A 26 5.17 16.82 16.05
CA ARG A 26 4.96 15.58 15.32
C ARG A 26 6.15 15.26 14.42
N VAL A 27 6.28 13.97 14.10
CA VAL A 27 7.32 13.45 13.24
C VAL A 27 6.70 12.52 12.19
N ASN A 28 7.19 12.61 10.96
CA ASN A 28 6.96 11.65 9.90
C ASN A 28 8.26 10.90 9.60
N PHE A 29 8.14 9.68 9.10
CA PHE A 29 9.25 8.94 8.51
C PHE A 29 8.92 8.63 7.06
N GLN A 30 9.80 9.04 6.16
CA GLN A 30 9.64 8.91 4.73
C GLN A 30 10.64 7.90 4.17
N PHE A 31 10.22 7.07 3.23
CA PHE A 31 11.08 6.21 2.44
C PHE A 31 11.38 6.92 1.09
N PRO A 32 12.56 7.56 0.92
CA PRO A 32 12.84 8.39 -0.24
C PRO A 32 12.92 7.59 -1.54
N GLU A 33 13.36 6.33 -1.44
CA GLU A 33 13.58 5.39 -2.54
C GLU A 33 12.32 4.63 -2.99
N SER A 34 11.16 4.96 -2.42
CA SER A 34 9.88 4.38 -2.82
C SER A 34 9.70 4.37 -4.35
N LYS A 35 9.25 3.23 -4.87
CA LYS A 35 8.92 3.02 -6.28
C LYS A 35 7.48 3.42 -6.62
N THR A 36 6.74 3.95 -5.65
CA THR A 36 5.38 4.46 -5.82
C THR A 36 5.33 5.98 -5.63
N ASP A 37 4.17 6.60 -5.82
CA ASP A 37 3.93 8.01 -5.49
C ASP A 37 3.93 8.27 -3.98
N LYS A 38 3.75 7.22 -3.15
CA LYS A 38 3.73 7.31 -1.70
C LYS A 38 5.13 7.19 -1.12
N LYS A 39 5.49 8.13 -0.24
CA LYS A 39 6.77 8.11 0.48
C LYS A 39 6.64 8.06 1.99
N ASN A 40 5.49 8.42 2.56
CA ASN A 40 5.32 8.38 4.02
C ASN A 40 5.11 6.92 4.47
N VAL A 41 6.05 6.39 5.25
CA VAL A 41 5.88 5.10 5.94
C VAL A 41 5.21 5.34 7.28
N ILE A 42 5.71 6.30 8.07
CA ILE A 42 5.08 6.72 9.32
C ILE A 42 4.58 8.15 9.18
N TYR A 43 3.32 8.38 9.52
CA TYR A 43 2.66 9.66 9.38
C TYR A 43 2.14 10.16 10.73
N HIS A 44 2.41 11.43 11.01
CA HIS A 44 1.90 12.16 12.18
C HIS A 44 2.15 11.45 13.52
N LEU A 45 3.34 10.87 13.72
CA LEU A 45 3.73 10.36 15.03
C LEU A 45 3.74 11.53 16.03
N HIS A 46 2.78 11.52 16.94
CA HIS A 46 2.49 12.59 17.86
C HIS A 46 3.16 12.34 19.21
N PRO A 47 3.59 13.38 19.94
CA PRO A 47 4.13 13.26 21.29
C PRO A 47 3.25 12.53 22.32
N ASN A 48 2.01 12.19 21.98
CA ASN A 48 1.12 11.40 22.84
C ASN A 48 1.27 9.88 22.60
N GLY A 49 2.22 9.48 21.75
CA GLY A 49 2.49 8.10 21.38
C GLY A 49 1.61 7.58 20.23
N ASN A 50 0.61 8.31 19.74
CA ASN A 50 -0.18 7.86 18.59
C ASN A 50 0.47 8.27 17.26
N GLY A 51 0.19 7.54 16.20
CA GLY A 51 0.61 7.84 14.84
C GLY A 51 -0.08 6.92 13.85
N PHE A 52 0.38 6.94 12.61
CA PHE A 52 -0.13 6.07 11.57
C PHE A 52 1.00 5.46 10.74
N VAL A 53 0.80 4.24 10.23
CA VAL A 53 1.73 3.59 9.30
C VAL A 53 0.99 3.24 8.01
N TYR A 54 1.62 3.46 6.86
CA TYR A 54 1.05 3.11 5.56
C TYR A 54 0.94 1.59 5.40
N ALA A 55 -0.22 1.10 4.97
CA ALA A 55 -0.46 -0.34 4.79
C ALA A 55 -1.50 -0.65 3.71
N GLU A 56 -1.77 0.29 2.81
CA GLU A 56 -2.70 0.07 1.71
C GLU A 56 -2.22 -1.09 0.84
N GLY A 57 -3.04 -2.13 0.68
CA GLY A 57 -2.62 -3.33 -0.06
C GLY A 57 -1.86 -4.37 0.77
N ILE A 58 -1.63 -4.14 2.07
CA ILE A 58 -1.12 -5.17 2.98
C ILE A 58 -2.31 -5.95 3.59
N PRO A 59 -2.46 -7.27 3.31
CA PRO A 59 -3.57 -8.05 3.84
C PRO A 59 -3.57 -8.10 5.37
N GLY A 60 -4.77 -8.06 5.96
CA GLY A 60 -4.96 -8.21 7.42
C GLY A 60 -4.81 -6.93 8.23
N TYR A 61 -4.55 -5.77 7.61
CA TYR A 61 -4.51 -4.48 8.30
C TYR A 61 -5.71 -3.60 7.97
N PRO A 62 -6.48 -3.14 8.96
CA PRO A 62 -7.56 -2.18 8.73
C PRO A 62 -6.97 -0.79 8.47
N VAL A 63 -7.09 -0.33 7.24
CA VAL A 63 -6.62 0.99 6.81
C VAL A 63 -7.76 2.01 6.76
N ASP A 64 -7.41 3.29 6.94
CA ASP A 64 -8.32 4.41 6.66
C ASP A 64 -8.41 4.74 5.16
N GLN A 65 -9.15 5.80 4.80
CA GLN A 65 -9.30 6.28 3.42
C GLN A 65 -7.98 6.73 2.76
N LYS A 66 -6.90 6.87 3.53
CA LYS A 66 -5.56 7.24 3.04
C LYS A 66 -4.60 6.05 3.03
N GLY A 67 -5.10 4.84 3.27
CA GLY A 67 -4.26 3.65 3.31
C GLY A 67 -3.45 3.53 4.60
N MET A 68 -3.86 4.20 5.69
CA MET A 68 -3.07 4.31 6.91
C MET A 68 -3.68 3.51 8.06
N VAL A 69 -2.84 2.83 8.84
CA VAL A 69 -3.21 2.08 10.03
C VAL A 69 -2.89 2.89 11.27
N ASN A 70 -3.84 3.01 12.20
CA ASN A 70 -3.62 3.66 13.48
C ASN A 70 -2.76 2.77 14.38
N ILE A 71 -1.61 3.28 14.85
CA ILE A 71 -0.65 2.50 15.64
C ILE A 71 -0.70 2.79 17.14
N ARG A 72 -1.80 3.33 17.68
CA ARG A 72 -1.92 3.71 19.11
C ARG A 72 -1.48 2.58 20.05
N ASP A 73 -2.06 1.41 19.90
CA ASP A 73 -1.96 0.30 20.85
C ASP A 73 -1.00 -0.83 20.41
N TYR A 74 -0.13 -0.56 19.44
CA TYR A 74 0.80 -1.56 18.90
C TYR A 74 1.88 -1.97 19.92
N SER A 75 2.28 -3.24 19.84
CA SER A 75 3.50 -3.76 20.46
C SER A 75 4.74 -3.36 19.64
N GLU A 76 5.94 -3.52 20.18
CA GLU A 76 7.19 -3.28 19.43
C GLU A 76 7.30 -4.21 18.22
N GLU A 77 7.01 -5.49 18.40
CA GLU A 77 7.10 -6.50 17.34
C GLU A 77 6.11 -6.21 16.20
N ASP A 78 4.86 -5.91 16.55
CA ASP A 78 3.82 -5.59 15.55
C ASP A 78 4.17 -4.30 14.80
N LEU A 79 4.72 -3.29 15.50
CA LEU A 79 5.09 -2.03 14.89
C LEU A 79 6.26 -2.20 13.92
N ARG A 80 7.30 -2.94 14.32
CA ARG A 80 8.44 -3.27 13.46
C ARG A 80 7.99 -4.03 12.23
N THR A 81 7.14 -5.03 12.42
CA THR A 81 6.59 -5.85 11.33
C THR A 81 5.80 -4.97 10.35
N LEU A 82 4.94 -4.09 10.84
CA LEU A 82 4.15 -3.22 9.99
C LEU A 82 5.01 -2.20 9.22
N ILE A 83 6.02 -1.61 9.87
CA ILE A 83 6.96 -0.69 9.22
C ILE A 83 7.74 -1.42 8.11
N GLN A 84 8.26 -2.61 8.39
CA GLN A 84 8.99 -3.39 7.39
C GLN A 84 8.11 -3.71 6.19
N LYS A 85 6.89 -4.22 6.41
CA LYS A 85 5.96 -4.53 5.32
C LYS A 85 5.58 -3.29 4.51
N SER A 86 5.48 -2.13 5.16
CA SER A 86 5.26 -0.87 4.45
C SER A 86 6.46 -0.50 3.56
N ILE A 87 7.69 -0.68 4.05
CA ILE A 87 8.91 -0.43 3.25
C ILE A 87 8.96 -1.42 2.09
N ASP A 88 8.74 -2.71 2.34
CA ASP A 88 8.76 -3.76 1.32
C ASP A 88 7.75 -3.44 0.20
N LEU A 89 6.50 -3.15 0.57
CA LEU A 89 5.46 -2.74 -0.38
C LEU A 89 5.89 -1.53 -1.23
N LEU A 90 6.47 -0.51 -0.60
CA LEU A 90 6.90 0.70 -1.30
C LEU A 90 8.20 0.51 -2.10
N SER A 91 8.99 -0.52 -1.78
CA SER A 91 10.24 -0.86 -2.49
C SER A 91 9.97 -1.64 -3.77
N ILE A 92 8.82 -2.28 -3.85
CA ILE A 92 8.42 -3.02 -5.04
C ILE A 92 7.88 -2.03 -6.07
N ASN A 93 8.47 -2.05 -7.26
CA ASN A 93 7.86 -1.38 -8.40
C ASN A 93 6.51 -2.06 -8.64
N PRO A 94 5.39 -1.33 -8.79
CA PRO A 94 4.10 -1.94 -9.11
C PRO A 94 4.20 -2.91 -10.30
N ASN A 95 5.12 -2.66 -11.24
CA ASN A 95 5.41 -3.54 -12.38
C ASN A 95 6.26 -4.79 -12.02
N GLU A 96 7.05 -4.76 -10.94
CA GLU A 96 7.90 -5.88 -10.47
C GLU A 96 7.21 -6.77 -9.41
N ALA A 97 6.24 -6.26 -8.64
CA ALA A 97 5.38 -7.08 -7.76
C ALA A 97 4.72 -8.24 -8.51
N ILE A 98 4.41 -7.99 -9.78
CA ILE A 98 3.75 -8.90 -10.72
C ILE A 98 4.69 -10.04 -11.14
N THR A 99 6.02 -9.83 -11.07
CA THR A 99 7.00 -10.80 -11.57
C THR A 99 7.57 -11.72 -10.50
N ILE A 100 7.47 -11.37 -9.22
CA ILE A 100 8.09 -12.14 -8.11
C ILE A 100 7.28 -13.40 -7.78
N GLU A 101 5.98 -13.47 -8.12
CA GLU A 101 5.17 -14.69 -8.00
C GLU A 101 5.07 -15.53 -9.28
N GLY A 102 5.82 -15.23 -10.35
CA GLY A 102 6.01 -16.15 -11.48
C GLY A 102 4.77 -16.55 -12.30
N GLU A 103 3.58 -16.11 -11.92
CA GLU A 103 2.33 -16.24 -12.66
C GLU A 103 1.96 -14.84 -13.16
N ALA A 104 1.67 -14.72 -14.46
CA ALA A 104 1.05 -13.50 -14.98
C ALA A 104 -0.13 -13.14 -14.06
N VAL A 105 -0.12 -11.94 -13.48
CA VAL A 105 -1.22 -11.49 -12.60
C VAL A 105 -2.47 -11.41 -13.46
N GLU A 106 -3.22 -12.50 -13.48
CA GLU A 106 -4.54 -12.65 -14.03
C GLU A 106 -5.51 -12.44 -12.86
N GLU A 107 -5.91 -11.19 -12.64
CA GLU A 107 -6.82 -10.87 -11.54
C GLU A 107 -8.24 -10.79 -12.04
N VAL A 108 -9.10 -11.70 -11.57
CA VAL A 108 -10.51 -11.74 -11.96
C VAL A 108 -11.37 -10.90 -11.01
N TRP A 109 -12.14 -10.01 -11.61
CA TRP A 109 -13.09 -9.10 -10.98
C TRP A 109 -14.51 -9.47 -11.39
N ARG A 110 -15.48 -9.35 -10.48
CA ARG A 110 -16.87 -9.70 -10.73
C ARG A 110 -17.83 -8.64 -10.24
N ASN A 111 -18.87 -8.34 -11.03
CA ASN A 111 -19.95 -7.43 -10.64
C ASN A 111 -21.18 -8.19 -10.07
N GLU A 112 -22.19 -7.45 -9.61
CA GLU A 112 -23.42 -8.05 -9.03
C GLU A 112 -24.23 -8.88 -10.03
N GLU A 113 -24.15 -8.57 -11.33
CA GLU A 113 -24.81 -9.31 -12.40
C GLU A 113 -24.05 -10.60 -12.78
N GLY A 114 -22.85 -10.78 -12.23
CA GLY A 114 -22.00 -11.93 -12.45
C GLY A 114 -21.06 -11.83 -13.64
N HIS A 115 -21.00 -10.69 -14.32
CA HIS A 115 -20.00 -10.40 -15.35
C HIS A 115 -18.60 -10.38 -14.76
N THR A 116 -17.61 -10.80 -15.55
CA THR A 116 -16.21 -10.89 -15.12
C THR A 116 -15.30 -10.07 -16.01
N LEU A 117 -14.39 -9.33 -15.39
CA LEU A 117 -13.29 -8.65 -16.06
C LEU A 117 -11.97 -9.16 -15.49
N THR A 118 -10.94 -9.19 -16.33
CA THR A 118 -9.62 -9.71 -15.97
C THR A 118 -8.58 -8.62 -16.16
N ILE A 119 -7.80 -8.31 -15.12
CA ILE A 119 -6.61 -7.46 -15.25
C ILE A 119 -5.43 -8.36 -15.65
N ILE A 120 -4.67 -7.94 -16.66
CA ILE A 120 -3.43 -8.58 -17.12
C ILE A 120 -2.37 -7.50 -17.35
N LEU A 121 -1.13 -7.71 -16.91
CA LEU A 121 0.00 -6.86 -17.29
C LEU A 121 0.61 -7.35 -18.61
N GLU A 122 0.60 -6.51 -19.64
CA GLU A 122 1.26 -6.77 -20.92
C GLU A 122 2.02 -5.53 -21.37
N GLU A 123 3.28 -5.70 -21.79
CA GLU A 123 4.13 -4.61 -22.31
C GLU A 123 4.15 -3.35 -21.42
N ASP A 124 4.33 -3.54 -20.11
CA ASP A 124 4.32 -2.48 -19.08
C ASP A 124 2.99 -1.74 -18.90
N MET A 125 1.91 -2.21 -19.53
CA MET A 125 0.56 -1.65 -19.42
C MET A 125 -0.38 -2.63 -18.72
N TRP A 126 -1.31 -2.08 -17.94
CA TRP A 126 -2.34 -2.84 -17.26
C TRP A 126 -3.59 -2.89 -18.13
N ASN A 127 -3.85 -4.05 -18.71
CA ASN A 127 -4.98 -4.28 -19.61
C ASN A 127 -6.12 -4.94 -18.86
N VAL A 128 -7.34 -4.44 -19.07
CA VAL A 128 -8.59 -5.01 -18.56
C VAL A 128 -9.28 -5.71 -19.73
N TYR A 129 -9.65 -6.97 -19.53
CA TYR A 129 -10.27 -7.81 -20.54
C TYR A 129 -11.66 -8.30 -20.11
N ALA A 130 -12.62 -8.24 -21.04
CA ALA A 130 -13.88 -8.98 -20.96
C ALA A 130 -13.73 -10.29 -21.73
N GLY A 131 -13.20 -11.32 -21.06
CA GLY A 131 -12.81 -12.57 -21.71
C GLY A 131 -11.62 -12.34 -22.64
N ILE A 132 -11.84 -12.37 -23.96
CA ILE A 132 -10.78 -12.15 -24.97
C ILE A 132 -10.77 -10.72 -25.52
N TYR A 133 -11.75 -9.90 -25.15
CA TYR A 133 -11.91 -8.55 -25.68
C TYR A 133 -11.26 -7.54 -24.73
N LEU A 134 -10.36 -6.72 -25.28
CA LEU A 134 -9.76 -5.61 -24.53
C LEU A 134 -10.84 -4.56 -24.25
N ASP A 135 -11.02 -4.28 -22.96
CA ASP A 135 -11.99 -3.32 -22.44
C ASP A 135 -11.31 -1.98 -22.12
N GLY A 136 -10.10 -2.01 -21.55
CA GLY A 136 -9.31 -0.82 -21.27
C GLY A 136 -7.82 -1.09 -21.06
N THR A 137 -7.00 -0.07 -21.25
CA THR A 137 -5.54 -0.12 -21.06
C THR A 137 -5.12 1.05 -20.18
N PHE A 138 -4.37 0.77 -19.13
CA PHE A 138 -4.04 1.73 -18.09
C PHE A 138 -2.53 1.75 -17.80
N PRO A 139 -1.96 2.92 -17.51
CA PRO A 139 -0.53 3.06 -17.19
C PRO A 139 -0.18 2.56 -15.78
N SER A 140 -1.18 2.28 -14.93
CA SER A 140 -0.95 1.76 -13.58
C SER A 140 -2.07 0.83 -13.11
N TYR A 141 -1.73 -0.10 -12.20
CA TYR A 141 -2.69 -1.00 -11.56
C TYR A 141 -3.82 -0.23 -10.86
N ASN A 142 -3.48 0.85 -10.16
CA ASN A 142 -4.45 1.65 -9.41
C ASN A 142 -5.48 2.30 -10.33
N GLU A 143 -5.09 2.70 -11.54
CA GLU A 143 -6.03 3.22 -12.54
C GLU A 143 -6.94 2.12 -13.09
N ALA A 144 -6.39 0.95 -13.45
CA ALA A 144 -7.20 -0.20 -13.88
C ALA A 144 -8.19 -0.65 -12.78
N LYS A 145 -7.73 -0.68 -11.52
CA LYS A 145 -8.54 -0.99 -10.35
C LYS A 145 -9.64 0.05 -10.12
N SER A 146 -9.30 1.34 -10.21
CA SER A 146 -10.27 2.42 -10.00
C SER A 146 -11.37 2.36 -11.06
N TYR A 147 -11.02 2.11 -12.31
CA TYR A 147 -11.96 1.86 -13.39
C TYR A 147 -12.93 0.72 -13.07
N LEU A 148 -12.43 -0.43 -12.62
CA LEU A 148 -13.27 -1.58 -12.26
C LEU A 148 -14.21 -1.28 -11.08
N MET A 149 -13.72 -0.56 -10.06
CA MET A 149 -14.54 -0.17 -8.92
C MET A 149 -15.65 0.83 -9.32
N GLU A 150 -15.36 1.76 -10.22
CA GLU A 150 -16.35 2.71 -10.75
C GLU A 150 -17.43 2.00 -11.58
N GLU A 151 -17.06 0.97 -12.33
CA GLU A 151 -17.99 0.10 -13.09
C GLU A 151 -18.72 -0.94 -12.22
N GLY A 152 -18.52 -0.92 -10.89
CA GLY A 152 -19.22 -1.80 -9.94
C GLY A 152 -18.69 -3.23 -9.87
N PHE A 153 -17.46 -3.46 -10.32
CA PHE A 153 -16.78 -4.73 -10.16
C PHE A 153 -16.03 -4.80 -8.82
N THR A 154 -15.89 -6.03 -8.31
CA THR A 154 -15.16 -6.33 -7.08
C THR A 154 -14.19 -7.48 -7.28
N LYS A 155 -12.98 -7.34 -6.74
CA LYS A 155 -11.94 -8.39 -6.77
C LYS A 155 -12.47 -9.68 -6.14
N GLN A 156 -12.28 -10.79 -6.84
CA GLN A 156 -12.53 -12.12 -6.28
C GLN A 156 -11.21 -12.65 -5.69
N ASN A 157 -11.27 -13.17 -4.46
CA ASN A 157 -10.12 -13.82 -3.79
C ASN A 157 -9.93 -15.26 -4.26
#